data_AF-A0A1I0KQY9-F1
#
_entry.id   AF-A0A1I0KQY9-F1
#
_cell.length_a   1.000
_cell.length_b   1.000
_cell.length_c   1.000
_cell.angle_alpha   90.00
_cell.angle_beta   90.00
_cell.angle_gamma   90.00
#
_symmetry.space_group_name_H-M   'P 1'
#
loop_
_entity.id
_entity.type
_entity.pdbx_description
1 polymer ?
#
loop_
_entity_poly.entity_id
_entity_poly.type
_entity_poly.pdbx_seq_one_letter_code
_entity_poly.pdbx_strand_id
1 'polypeptide(L)'
;METILIMELKGFERITTELAQRMDAVQMSVEQIRSTAIQRVNEVIAQVSEQLCFPQEQTLIGGDTWYFIFNDFPEGINFGCGLLYRMYNLIIDHSIFYIKPSLAINIGKAKFDGSKFLDNDSITAYRKADKGEPFTFYAIGAAINESRRLGNIVLEPIDEDSMSINWLQFGEILNRSGQFNFGSINIPHILLNNEVQYFRSTSESVRSFIQLQERSTTISAFGGAVPYDIDFYYEYLKSMKKLIESQKCKCSIITYINSGLNIKYSYFWLKWCLYFARRYPQFFTIAAYEISGISAKPISFHIYDKSLTHIGLREYSLHKNQSIMSASILLKNEKIADRFYSEFQENFRSISVNNCDDMLENLKKSITEKDLSEAEYAFDKLLNEKEF
;
A
#
# COMPACT_ATOMS: atom_id res chain seq x y z
N MET A 1 -10.79 -10.00 35.42
CA MET A 1 -9.72 -9.62 34.48
C MET A 1 -10.35 -8.73 33.45
N GLU A 2 -9.66 -7.67 33.07
CA GLU A 2 -10.18 -6.67 32.14
C GLU A 2 -9.74 -7.02 30.72
N THR A 3 -10.57 -6.66 29.76
CA THR A 3 -10.23 -6.74 28.34
C THR A 3 -9.71 -5.39 27.89
N ILE A 4 -8.49 -5.38 27.35
CA ILE A 4 -7.77 -4.17 26.95
C ILE A 4 -7.68 -4.19 25.43
N LEU A 5 -8.32 -3.23 24.77
CA LEU A 5 -8.25 -3.02 23.33
C LEU A 5 -7.46 -1.75 23.07
N ILE A 6 -6.47 -1.83 22.18
CA ILE A 6 -5.68 -0.67 21.74
C ILE A 6 -5.88 -0.50 20.25
N MET A 7 -6.10 0.75 19.84
CA MET A 7 -6.13 1.17 18.44
C MET A 7 -4.98 2.15 18.18
N GLU A 8 -4.27 1.92 17.08
CA GLU A 8 -3.19 2.77 16.58
C GLU A 8 -3.48 3.20 15.14
N LEU A 9 -3.26 4.47 14.77
CA LEU A 9 -3.41 4.94 13.39
C LEU A 9 -2.07 4.94 12.64
N LYS A 10 -1.92 4.03 11.69
CA LYS A 10 -0.66 3.81 10.97
C LYS A 10 -0.20 5.01 10.16
N GLY A 11 0.99 5.50 10.51
CA GLY A 11 1.67 6.57 9.77
C GLY A 11 1.00 7.94 9.89
N PHE A 12 0.07 8.11 10.83
CA PHE A 12 -0.74 9.32 10.95
C PHE A 12 0.11 10.56 11.27
N GLU A 13 1.08 10.46 12.20
CA GLU A 13 1.98 11.58 12.51
C GLU A 13 2.74 12.11 11.28
N ARG A 14 3.30 11.19 10.50
CA ARG A 14 4.10 11.52 9.31
C ARG A 14 3.24 12.02 8.16
N ILE A 15 2.11 11.35 7.88
CA ILE A 15 1.23 11.72 6.78
C ILE A 15 0.59 13.08 7.04
N THR A 16 0.20 13.41 8.27
CA THR A 16 -0.34 14.74 8.60
C THR A 16 0.70 15.84 8.39
N THR A 17 1.98 15.56 8.64
CA THR A 17 3.10 16.48 8.36
C THR A 17 3.32 16.66 6.84
N GLU A 18 3.39 15.55 6.09
CA GLU A 18 3.58 15.61 4.63
C GLU A 18 2.37 16.21 3.90
N LEU A 19 1.15 15.99 4.41
CA LEU A 19 -0.08 16.60 3.88
C LEU A 19 -0.09 18.10 4.13
N ALA A 20 0.25 18.57 5.34
CA ALA A 20 0.31 20.00 5.64
C ALA A 20 1.27 20.73 4.69
N GLN A 21 2.49 20.20 4.51
CA GLN A 21 3.49 20.75 3.58
C GLN A 21 2.96 20.86 2.14
N ARG A 22 2.08 19.93 1.72
CA ARG A 22 1.45 19.95 0.39
C ARG A 22 0.21 20.85 0.33
N MET A 23 -0.38 21.18 1.48
CA MET A 23 -1.56 22.02 1.63
C MET A 23 -1.21 23.45 2.09
N ASP A 24 0.06 23.83 2.11
CA ASP A 24 0.54 25.20 2.40
C ASP A 24 -0.17 26.27 1.56
N ALA A 25 -0.51 25.94 0.29
CA ALA A 25 -1.24 26.83 -0.61
C ALA A 25 -2.66 27.18 -0.14
N VAL A 26 -3.26 26.36 0.74
CA VAL A 26 -4.57 26.59 1.36
C VAL A 26 -4.47 26.86 2.86
N GLN A 27 -3.26 27.15 3.36
CA GLN A 27 -2.98 27.52 4.75
C GLN A 27 -3.48 26.51 5.80
N MET A 28 -3.54 25.22 5.45
CA MET A 28 -3.91 24.19 6.42
C MET A 28 -2.71 23.74 7.23
N SER A 29 -2.77 23.95 8.55
CA SER A 29 -1.70 23.52 9.47
C SER A 29 -1.78 22.02 9.79
N VAL A 30 -0.66 21.45 10.25
CA VAL A 30 -0.58 20.07 10.73
C VAL A 30 -1.63 19.81 11.83
N GLU A 31 -1.81 20.76 12.74
CA GLU A 31 -2.76 20.70 13.84
C GLU A 31 -4.22 20.69 13.35
N GLN A 32 -4.53 21.42 12.29
CA GLN A 32 -5.87 21.43 11.69
C GLN A 32 -6.20 20.10 11.03
N ILE A 33 -5.23 19.50 10.32
CA ILE A 33 -5.41 18.17 9.71
C ILE A 33 -5.56 17.11 10.81
N ARG A 34 -4.71 17.15 11.84
CA ARG A 34 -4.76 16.22 12.97
C ARG A 34 -6.07 16.32 13.74
N SER A 35 -6.49 17.53 14.09
CA SER A 35 -7.76 17.74 14.82
C SER A 35 -8.97 17.27 14.02
N THR A 36 -9.01 17.54 12.72
CA THR A 36 -10.09 17.06 11.84
C THR A 36 -10.15 15.53 11.82
N ALA A 37 -9.01 14.86 11.67
CA ALA A 37 -8.97 13.41 11.63
C ALA A 37 -9.31 12.78 12.98
N ILE A 38 -8.78 13.31 14.09
CA ILE A 38 -9.13 12.89 15.46
C ILE A 38 -10.63 13.08 15.72
N GLN A 39 -11.21 14.19 15.27
CA GLN A 39 -12.65 14.42 15.37
C GLN A 39 -13.43 13.32 14.65
N ARG A 40 -13.06 12.97 13.41
CA ARG A 40 -13.72 11.90 12.65
C ARG A 40 -13.57 10.52 13.31
N VAL A 41 -12.39 10.22 13.84
CA VAL A 41 -12.14 8.98 14.60
C VAL A 41 -13.05 8.93 15.83
N ASN A 42 -13.15 10.03 16.58
CA ASN A 42 -14.01 10.12 17.76
C ASN A 42 -15.51 10.03 17.41
N GLU A 43 -15.94 10.58 16.28
CA GLU A 43 -17.31 10.41 15.77
C GLU A 43 -17.61 8.92 15.49
N VAL A 44 -16.65 8.20 14.89
CA VAL A 44 -16.80 6.75 14.66
C VAL A 44 -16.82 5.98 15.98
N ILE A 45 -15.91 6.28 16.91
CA ILE A 45 -15.88 5.67 18.23
C ILE A 45 -17.24 5.83 18.93
N ALA A 46 -17.79 7.06 18.95
CA ALA A 46 -19.08 7.34 19.57
C ALA A 46 -20.22 6.53 18.92
N GLN A 47 -20.26 6.46 17.58
CA GLN A 47 -21.27 5.66 16.87
C GLN A 47 -21.19 4.18 17.21
N VAL A 48 -19.97 3.62 17.32
CA VAL A 48 -19.77 2.22 17.68
C VAL A 48 -20.17 1.99 19.13
N SER A 49 -19.83 2.90 20.03
CA SER A 49 -20.23 2.82 21.45
C SER A 49 -21.75 2.80 21.63
N GLU A 50 -22.47 3.66 20.90
CA GLU A 50 -23.93 3.72 20.93
C GLU A 50 -24.61 2.47 20.36
N GLN A 51 -24.00 1.82 19.36
CA GLN A 51 -24.59 0.70 18.64
C GLN A 51 -24.25 -0.67 19.23
N LEU A 52 -23.07 -0.80 19.84
CA LEU A 52 -22.53 -2.08 20.30
C LEU A 52 -22.39 -2.14 21.81
N CYS A 53 -21.45 -1.39 22.36
CA CYS A 53 -21.18 -1.35 23.79
C CYS A 53 -20.34 -0.13 24.16
N PHE A 54 -20.60 0.41 25.35
CA PHE A 54 -19.76 1.46 25.92
C PHE A 54 -18.58 0.82 26.64
N PRO A 55 -17.33 1.17 26.28
CA PRO A 55 -16.18 0.77 27.08
C PRO A 55 -16.29 1.38 28.48
N GLN A 56 -15.77 0.67 29.49
CA GLN A 56 -15.67 1.21 30.85
C GLN A 56 -14.75 2.41 30.92
N GLU A 57 -13.68 2.36 30.12
CA GLU A 57 -12.69 3.41 30.02
C GLU A 57 -12.32 3.58 28.56
N GLN A 58 -12.27 4.84 28.11
CA GLN A 58 -11.86 5.23 26.77
C GLN A 58 -11.00 6.47 26.90
N THR A 59 -9.76 6.39 26.42
CA THR A 59 -8.82 7.51 26.51
C THR A 59 -7.90 7.54 25.30
N LEU A 60 -7.64 8.75 24.82
CA LEU A 60 -6.57 9.06 23.88
C LEU A 60 -5.26 9.24 24.68
N ILE A 61 -4.31 8.33 24.52
CA ILE A 61 -3.04 8.35 25.28
C ILE A 61 -2.06 9.38 24.72
N GLY A 62 -2.12 9.63 23.41
CA GLY A 62 -1.29 10.62 22.73
C GLY A 62 -1.28 10.36 21.23
N GLY A 63 -1.06 11.40 20.43
CA GLY A 63 -0.95 11.31 18.98
C GLY A 63 -2.15 10.63 18.31
N ASP A 64 -1.95 9.37 17.96
CA ASP A 64 -2.73 8.45 17.15
C ASP A 64 -3.18 7.18 17.89
N THR A 65 -2.98 7.11 19.22
CA THR A 65 -3.28 5.92 20.03
C THR A 65 -4.49 6.09 20.95
N TRP A 66 -5.48 5.21 20.82
CA TRP A 66 -6.59 5.05 21.76
C TRP A 66 -6.48 3.72 22.50
N TYR A 67 -6.93 3.70 23.76
CA TYR A 67 -7.27 2.45 24.44
C TYR A 67 -8.70 2.45 24.94
N PHE A 68 -9.20 1.24 25.10
CA PHE A 68 -10.53 0.93 25.57
C PHE A 68 -10.45 -0.23 26.57
N ILE A 69 -11.18 -0.12 27.67
CA ILE A 69 -11.29 -1.19 28.68
C ILE A 69 -12.72 -1.73 28.69
N PHE A 70 -12.86 -3.05 28.68
CA PHE A 70 -14.13 -3.75 28.76
C PHE A 70 -14.13 -4.77 29.90
N ASN A 71 -15.30 -4.99 30.50
CA ASN A 71 -15.49 -6.05 31.49
C ASN A 71 -15.45 -7.44 30.85
N ASP A 72 -15.92 -7.53 29.60
CA ASP A 72 -16.11 -8.78 28.90
C ASP A 72 -15.35 -8.81 27.58
N PHE A 73 -14.78 -9.98 27.28
CA PHE A 73 -13.93 -10.16 26.11
C PHE A 73 -14.70 -10.11 24.77
N PRO A 74 -15.86 -10.78 24.64
CA PRO A 74 -16.78 -10.59 23.51
C PRO A 74 -17.13 -9.13 23.21
N GLU A 75 -17.36 -8.29 24.24
CA GLU A 75 -17.64 -6.87 24.05
C GLU A 75 -16.48 -6.17 23.36
N GLY A 76 -15.24 -6.42 23.80
CA GLY A 76 -14.04 -5.84 23.21
C GLY A 76 -13.81 -6.29 21.75
N ILE A 77 -14.08 -7.55 21.42
CA ILE A 77 -14.00 -8.02 20.03
C ILE A 77 -15.07 -7.33 19.17
N ASN A 78 -16.34 -7.36 19.60
CA ASN A 78 -17.42 -6.77 18.83
C ASN A 78 -17.19 -5.28 18.59
N PHE A 79 -16.76 -4.56 19.63
CA PHE A 79 -16.38 -3.16 19.53
C PHE A 79 -15.25 -2.94 18.53
N GLY A 80 -14.16 -3.71 18.64
CA GLY A 80 -13.01 -3.57 17.74
C GLY A 80 -13.34 -3.87 16.28
N CYS A 81 -14.11 -4.93 16.01
CA CYS A 81 -14.58 -5.25 14.66
C CYS A 81 -15.55 -4.18 14.12
N GLY A 82 -16.47 -3.69 14.96
CA GLY A 82 -17.39 -2.61 14.60
C GLY A 82 -16.66 -1.31 14.29
N LEU A 83 -15.62 -1.01 15.06
CA LEU A 83 -14.76 0.14 14.85
C LEU A 83 -13.99 0.03 13.54
N LEU A 84 -13.34 -1.10 13.27
CA LEU A 84 -12.66 -1.32 11.99
C LEU A 84 -13.60 -1.18 10.79
N TYR A 85 -14.81 -1.73 10.88
CA TYR A 85 -15.82 -1.61 9.83
C TYR A 85 -16.27 -0.17 9.60
N ARG A 86 -16.62 0.57 10.67
CA ARG A 86 -17.07 1.96 10.56
C ARG A 86 -15.95 2.88 10.08
N MET A 87 -14.72 2.66 10.54
CA MET A 87 -13.55 3.36 10.05
C MET A 87 -13.32 3.10 8.57
N TYR A 88 -13.47 1.86 8.12
CA TYR A 88 -13.38 1.48 6.71
C TYR A 88 -14.40 2.24 5.84
N ASN A 89 -15.67 2.30 6.27
CA ASN A 89 -16.71 3.07 5.58
C ASN A 89 -16.41 4.57 5.58
N LEU A 90 -16.01 5.14 6.72
CA LEU A 90 -15.64 6.55 6.84
C LEU A 90 -14.56 6.93 5.82
N ILE A 91 -13.56 6.05 5.66
CA ILE A 91 -12.44 6.28 4.74
C ILE A 91 -12.86 6.23 3.28
N ILE A 92 -13.80 5.34 2.94
CA ILE A 92 -14.40 5.30 1.59
C ILE A 92 -15.24 6.54 1.33
N ASP A 93 -16.19 6.82 2.23
CA ASP A 93 -17.22 7.86 2.06
C ASP A 93 -16.60 9.26 2.03
N HIS A 94 -15.55 9.48 2.81
CA HIS A 94 -14.87 10.77 2.92
C HIS A 94 -13.49 10.81 2.26
N SER A 95 -13.03 9.69 1.70
CA SER A 95 -11.76 9.60 0.97
C SER A 95 -10.52 9.97 1.80
N ILE A 96 -10.56 9.65 3.10
CA ILE A 96 -9.51 9.96 4.08
C ILE A 96 -8.58 8.76 4.32
N PHE A 97 -7.98 8.26 3.24
CA PHE A 97 -7.16 7.02 3.22
C PHE A 97 -5.90 7.04 4.09
N TYR A 98 -5.57 8.17 4.71
CA TYR A 98 -4.46 8.29 5.65
C TYR A 98 -4.82 7.86 7.09
N ILE A 99 -6.10 7.70 7.40
CA ILE A 99 -6.54 7.13 8.67
C ILE A 99 -6.50 5.62 8.52
N LYS A 100 -5.64 4.92 9.26
CA LYS A 100 -5.41 3.48 9.06
C LYS A 100 -5.34 2.76 10.39
N PRO A 101 -6.48 2.33 10.94
CA PRO A 101 -6.51 1.73 12.26
C PRO A 101 -5.89 0.33 12.25
N SER A 102 -5.08 0.03 13.25
CA SER A 102 -4.62 -1.31 13.61
C SER A 102 -5.00 -1.57 15.05
N LEU A 103 -5.68 -2.67 15.33
CA LEU A 103 -6.24 -2.95 16.65
C LEU A 103 -5.61 -4.19 17.25
N ALA A 104 -5.31 -4.16 18.54
CA ALA A 104 -4.87 -5.32 19.29
C ALA A 104 -5.61 -5.45 20.61
N ILE A 105 -6.10 -6.65 20.92
CA ILE A 105 -6.79 -6.99 22.16
C ILE A 105 -5.97 -7.96 23.01
N ASN A 106 -5.94 -7.71 24.32
CA ASN A 106 -5.37 -8.61 25.32
C ASN A 106 -6.27 -8.64 26.56
N ILE A 107 -6.03 -9.59 27.47
CA ILE A 107 -6.72 -9.71 28.76
C ILE A 107 -5.70 -9.52 29.87
N GLY A 108 -5.95 -8.61 30.79
CA GLY A 108 -4.99 -8.24 31.83
C GLY A 108 -5.60 -7.39 32.93
N LYS A 109 -4.73 -6.68 33.67
CA LYS A 109 -5.14 -5.62 34.59
C LYS A 109 -4.36 -4.36 34.22
N ALA A 110 -5.06 -3.40 33.63
CA ALA A 110 -4.41 -2.25 33.06
C ALA A 110 -3.81 -1.36 34.16
N LYS A 111 -2.59 -0.86 33.94
CA LYS A 111 -1.94 0.12 34.81
C LYS A 111 -1.38 1.27 33.99
N PHE A 112 -1.77 2.48 34.38
CA PHE A 112 -1.40 3.70 33.68
C PHE A 112 -0.69 4.68 34.61
N ASP A 113 0.24 5.44 34.02
CA ASP A 113 0.78 6.68 34.58
C ASP A 113 0.79 7.75 33.48
N GLY A 114 -0.22 8.63 33.52
CA GLY A 114 -0.48 9.60 32.47
C GLY A 114 -0.68 8.92 31.11
N SER A 115 0.24 9.17 30.18
CA SER A 115 0.23 8.62 28.82
C SER A 115 1.07 7.34 28.66
N LYS A 116 1.41 6.63 29.75
CA LYS A 116 2.29 5.45 29.69
C LYS A 116 1.61 4.21 30.26
N PHE A 117 1.69 3.13 29.50
CA PHE A 117 1.36 1.79 29.97
C PHE A 117 2.46 1.29 30.91
N LEU A 118 2.08 0.81 32.10
CA LEU A 118 2.99 0.27 33.11
C LEU A 118 2.89 -1.25 33.26
N ASP A 119 1.87 -1.87 32.68
CA ASP A 119 1.66 -3.31 32.72
C ASP A 119 2.04 -3.99 31.39
N ASN A 120 2.46 -5.25 31.49
CA ASN A 120 2.93 -6.02 30.33
C ASN A 120 1.81 -6.30 29.33
N ASP A 121 0.56 -6.43 29.77
CA ASP A 121 -0.55 -6.84 28.90
C ASP A 121 -0.91 -5.71 27.93
N SER A 122 -1.05 -4.49 28.44
CA SER A 122 -1.26 -3.27 27.66
C SER A 122 -0.05 -2.93 26.79
N ILE A 123 1.18 -3.07 27.31
CA ILE A 123 2.40 -2.85 26.51
C ILE A 123 2.47 -3.82 25.32
N THR A 124 2.08 -5.07 25.52
CA THR A 124 2.10 -6.07 24.45
C THR A 124 1.03 -5.78 23.41
N ALA A 125 -0.17 -5.38 23.84
CA ALA A 125 -1.25 -4.96 22.95
C ALA A 125 -0.84 -3.72 22.14
N TYR A 126 -0.25 -2.73 22.80
CA TYR A 126 0.24 -1.52 22.14
C TYR A 126 1.28 -1.86 21.08
N ARG A 127 2.30 -2.66 21.43
CA ARG A 127 3.35 -3.06 20.48
C ARG A 127 2.80 -3.82 19.28
N LYS A 128 1.76 -4.64 19.46
CA LYS A 128 1.13 -5.34 18.34
C LYS A 128 0.28 -4.38 17.50
N ALA A 129 -0.49 -3.47 18.11
CA ALA A 129 -1.22 -2.45 17.38
C ALA A 129 -0.27 -1.54 16.57
N ASP A 130 0.83 -1.09 17.17
CA ASP A 130 1.89 -0.25 16.57
C ASP A 130 2.69 -0.94 15.46
N LYS A 131 2.85 -2.27 15.49
CA LYS A 131 3.52 -3.03 14.42
C LYS A 131 2.60 -3.79 13.47
N GLY A 132 1.30 -3.83 13.78
CA GLY A 132 0.28 -4.52 13.01
C GLY A 132 0.03 -3.91 11.64
N GLU A 133 -0.65 -4.65 10.79
CA GLU A 133 -1.07 -4.20 9.47
C GLU A 133 -2.31 -3.29 9.59
N PRO A 134 -2.46 -2.31 8.68
CA PRO A 134 -3.68 -1.52 8.57
C PRO A 134 -4.93 -2.39 8.41
N PHE A 135 -6.00 -1.99 9.08
CA PHE A 135 -7.30 -2.66 9.09
C PHE A 135 -7.24 -4.13 9.50
N THR A 136 -6.35 -4.43 10.44
CA THR A 136 -6.26 -5.76 11.04
C THR A 136 -6.57 -5.69 12.53
N PHE A 137 -7.31 -6.70 12.99
CA PHE A 137 -7.58 -6.92 14.40
C PHE A 137 -6.73 -8.08 14.89
N TYR A 138 -5.99 -7.89 15.98
CA TYR A 138 -5.13 -8.92 16.58
C TYR A 138 -5.62 -9.31 17.96
N ALA A 139 -5.73 -10.62 18.23
CA ALA A 139 -5.77 -11.13 19.60
C ALA A 139 -4.39 -11.66 19.98
N ILE A 140 -3.93 -11.28 21.17
CA ILE A 140 -2.59 -11.63 21.68
C ILE A 140 -2.65 -12.12 23.12
N GLY A 141 -1.60 -12.80 23.57
CA GLY A 141 -1.47 -13.22 24.97
C GLY A 141 -2.67 -14.03 25.46
N ALA A 142 -3.25 -13.65 26.61
CA ALA A 142 -4.38 -14.36 27.20
C ALA A 142 -5.65 -14.31 26.32
N ALA A 143 -5.79 -13.30 25.46
CA ALA A 143 -6.92 -13.18 24.53
C ALA A 143 -6.95 -14.30 23.47
N ILE A 144 -5.83 -14.92 23.14
CA ILE A 144 -5.76 -16.04 22.18
C ILE A 144 -6.58 -17.23 22.70
N ASN A 145 -6.36 -17.60 23.95
CA ASN A 145 -7.04 -18.72 24.58
C ASN A 145 -8.54 -18.45 24.71
N GLU A 146 -8.90 -17.21 25.06
CA GLU A 146 -10.30 -16.81 25.18
C GLU A 146 -11.00 -16.80 23.81
N SER A 147 -10.31 -16.35 22.76
CA SER A 147 -10.83 -16.39 21.39
C SER A 147 -11.10 -17.81 20.91
N ARG A 148 -10.17 -18.75 21.20
CA ARG A 148 -10.37 -20.18 20.90
C ARG A 148 -11.55 -20.79 21.65
N ARG A 149 -11.81 -20.33 22.88
CA ARG A 149 -12.92 -20.79 23.71
C ARG A 149 -14.28 -20.34 23.19
N LEU A 150 -14.37 -19.14 22.62
CA LEU A 150 -15.63 -18.58 22.14
C LEU A 150 -16.20 -19.29 20.92
N GLY A 151 -15.37 -19.97 20.11
CA GLY A 151 -15.76 -20.89 19.01
C GLY A 151 -16.50 -20.26 17.83
N ASN A 152 -17.18 -19.13 18.03
CA ASN A 152 -18.03 -18.43 17.07
C ASN A 152 -17.29 -17.31 16.33
N ILE A 153 -16.12 -16.92 16.84
CA ILE A 153 -15.20 -15.94 16.24
C ILE A 153 -14.00 -16.73 15.70
N VAL A 154 -13.89 -16.83 14.38
CA VAL A 154 -12.76 -17.51 13.75
C VAL A 154 -11.64 -16.49 13.59
N LEU A 155 -10.70 -16.48 14.52
CA LEU A 155 -9.41 -15.81 14.31
C LEU A 155 -8.48 -16.75 13.54
N GLU A 156 -7.73 -16.24 12.58
CA GLU A 156 -6.70 -16.99 11.88
C GLU A 156 -5.37 -16.90 12.65
N PRO A 157 -4.68 -18.01 12.90
CA PRO A 157 -3.35 -17.96 13.51
C PRO A 157 -2.36 -17.29 12.54
N ILE A 158 -1.62 -16.30 13.02
CA ILE A 158 -0.49 -15.71 12.28
C ILE A 158 0.81 -16.38 12.71
N ASP A 159 1.02 -16.44 14.03
CA ASP A 159 2.20 -17.02 14.67
C ASP A 159 1.79 -17.64 16.03
N GLU A 160 2.75 -18.21 16.76
CA GLU A 160 2.48 -18.85 18.06
C GLU A 160 1.90 -17.87 19.10
N ASP A 161 2.16 -16.57 18.93
CA ASP A 161 1.87 -15.51 19.89
C ASP A 161 0.74 -14.57 19.44
N SER A 162 0.10 -14.81 18.30
CA SER A 162 -0.97 -13.95 17.80
C SER A 162 -1.92 -14.62 16.81
N MET A 163 -3.18 -14.19 16.88
CA MET A 163 -4.22 -14.52 15.91
C MET A 163 -4.82 -13.23 15.36
N SER A 164 -5.32 -13.24 14.12
CA SER A 164 -5.92 -12.06 13.50
C SER A 164 -7.22 -12.31 12.77
N ILE A 165 -7.96 -11.22 12.56
CA ILE A 165 -9.02 -11.12 11.56
C ILE A 165 -8.63 -10.01 10.61
N ASN A 166 -8.69 -10.29 9.29
CA ASN A 166 -8.50 -9.26 8.28
C ASN A 166 -9.84 -8.62 7.86
N TRP A 167 -9.76 -7.55 7.09
CA TRP A 167 -10.91 -6.75 6.70
C TRP A 167 -12.02 -7.49 5.93
N LEU A 168 -11.70 -8.57 5.22
CA LEU A 168 -12.68 -9.38 4.51
C LEU A 168 -13.59 -10.16 5.46
N GLN A 169 -13.13 -10.40 6.69
CA GLN A 169 -13.77 -11.27 7.67
C GLN A 169 -14.59 -10.50 8.73
N PHE A 170 -14.40 -9.17 8.86
CA PHE A 170 -15.16 -8.34 9.82
C PHE A 170 -16.67 -8.38 9.58
N GLY A 171 -17.08 -8.36 8.30
CA GLY A 171 -18.48 -8.36 7.92
C GLY A 171 -19.19 -9.65 8.31
N GLU A 172 -18.52 -10.79 8.30
CA GLU A 172 -19.13 -12.07 8.66
C GLU A 172 -19.40 -12.19 10.17
N ILE A 173 -18.46 -11.73 11.00
CA ILE A 173 -18.59 -11.78 12.47
C ILE A 173 -19.76 -10.91 12.94
N LEU A 174 -19.89 -9.71 12.39
CA LEU A 174 -20.95 -8.77 12.73
C LEU A 174 -22.30 -9.09 12.06
N ASN A 175 -22.30 -9.78 10.91
CA ASN A 175 -23.53 -10.33 10.32
C ASN A 175 -24.11 -11.43 11.23
N ARG A 176 -23.27 -12.28 11.81
CA ARG A 176 -23.68 -13.33 12.74
C ARG A 176 -24.25 -12.77 14.04
N SER A 177 -23.84 -11.57 14.46
CA SER A 177 -24.45 -10.90 15.62
C SER A 177 -25.78 -10.21 15.29
N GLY A 178 -26.16 -10.10 14.01
CA GLY A 178 -27.42 -9.48 13.57
C GLY A 178 -27.50 -7.97 13.76
N GLN A 179 -26.39 -7.31 14.11
CA GLN A 179 -26.37 -5.90 14.51
C GLN A 179 -26.10 -4.92 13.35
N PHE A 180 -25.66 -5.41 12.19
CA PHE A 180 -25.36 -4.58 11.01
C PHE A 180 -25.80 -5.25 9.70
N ASN A 181 -26.22 -4.43 8.73
CA ASN A 181 -26.61 -4.88 7.40
C ASN A 181 -25.46 -4.56 6.43
N PHE A 182 -24.77 -5.59 5.93
CA PHE A 182 -23.51 -5.40 5.18
C PHE A 182 -23.73 -5.36 3.67
N GLY A 183 -23.21 -4.31 3.02
CA GLY A 183 -22.98 -4.28 1.58
C GLY A 183 -21.58 -4.79 1.23
N SER A 184 -21.42 -5.46 0.09
CA SER A 184 -20.11 -5.88 -0.41
C SER A 184 -19.34 -4.68 -0.98
N ILE A 185 -18.40 -4.14 -0.20
CA ILE A 185 -17.53 -3.07 -0.66
C ILE A 185 -16.13 -3.63 -0.87
N ASN A 186 -15.69 -3.61 -2.13
CA ASN A 186 -14.40 -4.14 -2.55
C ASN A 186 -13.47 -2.95 -2.75
N ILE A 187 -12.63 -2.62 -1.77
CA ILE A 187 -11.55 -1.64 -2.00
C ILE A 187 -10.44 -2.38 -2.75
N PRO A 188 -9.92 -1.84 -3.87
CA PRO A 188 -8.71 -2.37 -4.49
C PRO A 188 -7.58 -2.49 -3.45
N HIS A 189 -7.00 -3.68 -3.28
CA HIS A 189 -5.93 -3.93 -2.30
C HIS A 189 -4.80 -2.89 -2.32
N ILE A 190 -4.54 -2.25 -3.46
CA ILE A 190 -3.56 -1.17 -3.62
C ILE A 190 -3.89 0.11 -2.82
N LEU A 191 -5.17 0.39 -2.54
CA LEU A 191 -5.60 1.54 -1.72
C LEU A 191 -5.55 1.23 -0.21
N LEU A 192 -5.68 -0.05 0.17
CA LEU A 192 -5.40 -0.52 1.55
C LEU A 192 -3.90 -0.59 1.81
N ASN A 193 -3.13 -1.01 0.79
CA ASN A 193 -1.68 -1.04 0.77
C ASN A 193 -1.03 0.30 0.35
N ASN A 194 -1.79 1.40 0.29
CA ASN A 194 -1.24 2.75 0.09
C ASN A 194 -0.48 3.25 1.33
N GLU A 195 0.05 2.35 2.15
CA GLU A 195 1.24 2.74 2.87
C GLU A 195 2.27 3.08 1.81
N VAL A 196 3.08 4.09 2.10
CA VAL A 196 4.49 3.89 1.83
C VAL A 196 4.81 2.52 2.43
N GLN A 197 4.71 1.43 1.67
CA GLN A 197 5.01 0.09 2.19
C GLN A 197 6.43 0.22 2.70
N TYR A 198 6.58 0.17 4.01
CA TYR A 198 7.90 0.16 4.64
C TYR A 198 8.43 -1.24 4.49
N PHE A 199 8.78 -1.53 3.26
CA PHE A 199 9.74 -2.54 2.96
C PHE A 199 11.00 -2.15 3.72
N ARG A 200 11.46 -3.03 4.59
CA ARG A 200 12.70 -2.86 5.38
C ARG A 200 13.89 -2.64 4.45
N SER A 201 13.74 -2.98 3.17
CA SER A 201 14.65 -2.69 2.08
C SER A 201 13.93 -2.72 0.73
N THR A 202 14.54 -2.12 -0.30
CA THR A 202 14.12 -2.26 -1.71
C THR A 202 13.95 -3.72 -2.14
N SER A 203 14.69 -4.64 -1.54
CA SER A 203 14.61 -6.08 -1.85
C SER A 203 13.26 -6.69 -1.48
N GLU A 204 12.70 -6.30 -0.33
CA GLU A 204 11.40 -6.76 0.15
C GLU A 204 10.27 -6.18 -0.70
N SER A 205 10.46 -4.95 -1.21
CA SER A 205 9.57 -4.31 -2.18
C SER A 205 9.46 -5.12 -3.45
N VAL A 206 10.62 -5.42 -4.04
CA VAL A 206 10.71 -6.11 -5.32
C VAL A 206 10.15 -7.53 -5.21
N ARG A 207 10.41 -8.25 -4.10
CA ARG A 207 9.83 -9.58 -3.87
C ARG A 207 8.31 -9.58 -3.79
N SER A 208 7.73 -8.58 -3.12
CA SER A 208 6.28 -8.44 -3.06
C SER A 208 5.69 -8.11 -4.44
N PHE A 209 6.38 -7.30 -5.25
CA PHE A 209 6.00 -7.06 -6.64
C PHE A 209 6.03 -8.34 -7.49
N ILE A 210 7.03 -9.20 -7.32
CA ILE A 210 7.11 -10.50 -8.03
C ILE A 210 5.86 -11.35 -7.75
N GLN A 211 5.48 -11.50 -6.48
CA GLN A 211 4.31 -12.29 -6.09
C GLN A 211 2.99 -11.73 -6.67
N LEU A 212 2.88 -10.41 -6.74
CA LEU A 212 1.72 -9.74 -7.34
C LEU A 212 1.72 -9.89 -8.87
N GLN A 213 2.88 -9.82 -9.51
CA GLN A 213 3.04 -9.99 -10.96
C GLN A 213 2.65 -11.40 -11.40
N GLU A 214 3.09 -12.43 -10.68
CA GLU A 214 2.80 -13.84 -11.00
C GLU A 214 1.31 -14.16 -11.03
N ARG A 215 0.49 -13.37 -10.32
CA ARG A 215 -0.96 -13.54 -10.23
C ARG A 215 -1.75 -12.60 -11.16
N SER A 216 -1.08 -11.68 -11.85
CA SER A 216 -1.74 -10.63 -12.62
C SER A 216 -1.93 -10.99 -14.09
N THR A 217 -3.08 -10.64 -14.65
CA THR A 217 -3.35 -10.67 -16.10
C THR A 217 -2.90 -9.38 -16.80
N THR A 218 -2.53 -8.35 -16.03
CA THR A 218 -2.01 -7.07 -16.54
C THR A 218 -0.89 -6.55 -15.65
N ILE A 219 0.26 -6.23 -16.23
CA ILE A 219 1.37 -5.56 -15.53
C ILE A 219 1.41 -4.11 -16.00
N SER A 220 1.25 -3.17 -15.07
CA SER A 220 1.56 -1.76 -15.29
C SER A 220 2.73 -1.38 -14.40
N ALA A 221 3.89 -1.12 -15.00
CA ALA A 221 5.12 -0.82 -14.27
C ALA A 221 5.58 0.62 -14.55
N PHE A 222 5.91 1.35 -13.49
CA PHE A 222 6.35 2.75 -13.56
C PHE A 222 7.59 2.96 -12.69
N GLY A 223 8.73 3.31 -13.30
CA GLY A 223 9.98 3.47 -12.55
C GLY A 223 11.21 3.80 -13.38
N GLY A 224 12.37 3.77 -12.73
CA GLY A 224 13.66 4.02 -13.37
C GLY A 224 14.36 2.74 -13.83
N ALA A 225 15.63 2.90 -14.19
CA ALA A 225 16.51 1.79 -14.58
C ALA A 225 16.57 0.66 -13.53
N VAL A 226 16.55 -0.59 -14.00
CA VAL A 226 16.62 -1.79 -13.16
C VAL A 226 18.08 -2.26 -13.02
N PRO A 227 18.65 -2.27 -11.79
CA PRO A 227 20.01 -2.78 -11.54
C PRO A 227 20.04 -4.31 -11.63
N TYR A 228 20.41 -4.83 -12.80
CA TYR A 228 20.40 -6.28 -13.09
C TYR A 228 21.47 -7.09 -12.34
N ASP A 229 22.43 -6.43 -11.70
CA ASP A 229 23.50 -7.02 -10.90
C ASP A 229 23.10 -7.20 -9.41
N ILE A 230 21.87 -6.85 -9.06
CA ILE A 230 21.30 -7.07 -7.75
C ILE A 230 20.31 -8.25 -7.83
N ASP A 231 20.55 -9.30 -7.04
CA ASP A 231 19.83 -10.59 -7.12
C ASP A 231 18.31 -10.46 -7.19
N PHE A 232 17.70 -9.66 -6.31
CA PHE A 232 16.24 -9.52 -6.28
C PHE A 232 15.67 -8.80 -7.50
N TYR A 233 16.42 -7.89 -8.12
CA TYR A 233 16.02 -7.29 -9.39
C TYR A 233 16.22 -8.26 -10.56
N TYR A 234 17.25 -9.11 -10.50
CA TYR A 234 17.45 -10.16 -11.49
C TYR A 234 16.29 -11.17 -11.47
N GLU A 235 15.85 -11.60 -10.29
CA GLU A 235 14.67 -12.47 -10.14
C GLU A 235 13.38 -11.79 -10.60
N TYR A 236 13.24 -10.48 -10.36
CA TYR A 236 12.13 -9.69 -10.89
C TYR A 236 12.09 -9.70 -12.43
N LEU A 237 13.24 -9.50 -13.06
CA LEU A 237 13.36 -9.54 -14.52
C LEU A 237 13.02 -10.93 -15.09
N LYS A 238 13.41 -12.01 -14.42
CA LYS A 238 13.02 -13.39 -14.78
C LYS A 238 11.52 -13.60 -14.72
N SER A 239 10.88 -13.21 -13.61
CA SER A 239 9.43 -13.34 -13.45
C SER A 239 8.68 -12.55 -14.53
N MET A 240 9.09 -11.31 -14.81
CA MET A 240 8.51 -10.54 -15.90
C MET A 240 8.69 -11.21 -17.27
N LYS A 241 9.89 -11.69 -17.59
CA LYS A 241 10.17 -12.42 -18.84
C LYS A 241 9.21 -13.60 -19.00
N LYS A 242 9.08 -14.45 -17.98
CA LYS A 242 8.17 -15.61 -17.97
C LYS A 242 6.73 -15.21 -18.28
N LEU A 243 6.25 -14.16 -17.62
CA LEU A 243 4.87 -13.69 -17.78
C LEU A 243 4.59 -13.14 -19.18
N ILE A 244 5.52 -12.36 -19.73
CA ILE A 244 5.39 -11.80 -21.09
C ILE A 244 5.45 -12.93 -22.12
N GLU A 245 6.40 -13.86 -21.98
CA GLU A 245 6.55 -15.01 -22.89
C GLU A 245 5.34 -15.95 -22.83
N SER A 246 4.65 -16.03 -21.69
CA SER A 246 3.41 -16.80 -21.57
C SER A 246 2.26 -16.25 -22.41
N GLN A 247 2.33 -14.98 -22.84
CA GLN A 247 1.30 -14.27 -23.61
C GLN A 247 -0.09 -14.21 -22.94
N LYS A 248 -0.18 -14.52 -21.65
CA LYS A 248 -1.40 -14.42 -20.84
C LYS A 248 -1.55 -13.08 -20.16
N CYS A 249 -0.53 -12.22 -20.25
CA CYS A 249 -0.45 -10.96 -19.55
C CYS A 249 -0.18 -9.82 -20.54
N LYS A 250 -0.90 -8.70 -20.37
CA LYS A 250 -0.55 -7.43 -21.02
C LYS A 250 0.38 -6.64 -20.12
N CYS A 251 1.54 -6.25 -20.62
CA CYS A 251 2.54 -5.48 -19.92
C CYS A 251 2.67 -4.09 -20.55
N SER A 252 2.55 -3.06 -19.73
CA SER A 252 2.79 -1.67 -20.10
C SER A 252 3.85 -1.10 -19.17
N ILE A 253 4.97 -0.67 -19.72
CA ILE A 253 6.09 -0.11 -18.97
C ILE A 253 6.22 1.36 -19.30
N ILE A 254 6.18 2.20 -18.28
CA ILE A 254 6.59 3.59 -18.36
C ILE A 254 7.90 3.73 -17.58
N THR A 255 8.95 4.18 -18.25
CA THR A 255 10.28 4.22 -17.62
C THR A 255 11.02 5.53 -17.84
N TYR A 256 11.74 5.96 -16.80
CA TYR A 256 12.69 7.06 -16.89
C TYR A 256 14.10 6.56 -17.15
N ILE A 257 14.72 7.17 -18.14
CA ILE A 257 16.05 6.87 -18.64
C ILE A 257 16.97 7.98 -18.18
N ASN A 258 17.84 7.65 -17.23
CA ASN A 258 18.87 8.56 -16.76
C ASN A 258 20.10 8.42 -17.66
N SER A 259 20.44 9.49 -18.39
CA SER A 259 21.61 9.57 -19.26
C SER A 259 22.88 10.06 -18.56
N GLY A 260 22.81 10.40 -17.27
CA GLY A 260 23.95 10.88 -16.47
C GLY A 260 24.48 9.86 -15.45
N LEU A 261 23.62 9.38 -14.55
CA LEU A 261 23.99 8.43 -13.49
C LEU A 261 23.48 7.03 -13.83
N ASN A 262 24.28 6.01 -13.49
CA ASN A 262 23.93 4.60 -13.66
C ASN A 262 23.51 4.25 -15.09
N ILE A 263 24.19 4.84 -16.07
CA ILE A 263 23.83 4.78 -17.49
C ILE A 263 23.75 3.34 -18.02
N LYS A 264 24.54 2.42 -17.45
CA LYS A 264 24.53 0.99 -17.79
C LYS A 264 23.22 0.28 -17.48
N TYR A 265 22.59 0.62 -16.35
CA TYR A 265 21.28 0.08 -16.00
C TYR A 265 20.20 0.68 -16.89
N SER A 266 20.27 1.98 -17.21
CA SER A 266 19.36 2.64 -18.16
C SER A 266 19.43 2.00 -19.54
N TYR A 267 20.66 1.74 -20.02
CA TYR A 267 20.92 1.08 -21.30
C TYR A 267 20.35 -0.35 -21.32
N PHE A 268 20.73 -1.17 -20.34
CA PHE A 268 20.22 -2.53 -20.20
C PHE A 268 18.69 -2.56 -20.17
N TRP A 269 18.08 -1.73 -19.32
CA TRP A 269 16.64 -1.75 -19.10
C TRP A 269 15.86 -1.33 -20.35
N LEU A 270 16.30 -0.27 -21.03
CA LEU A 270 15.68 0.18 -22.27
C LEU A 270 15.83 -0.88 -23.37
N LYS A 271 17.02 -1.49 -23.48
CA LYS A 271 17.28 -2.59 -24.44
C LYS A 271 16.37 -3.79 -24.17
N TRP A 272 16.23 -4.19 -22.91
CA TRP A 272 15.36 -5.27 -22.45
C TRP A 272 13.90 -5.01 -22.84
N CYS A 273 13.40 -3.82 -22.53
CA CYS A 273 12.02 -3.47 -22.87
C CYS A 273 11.79 -3.40 -24.38
N LEU A 274 12.73 -2.84 -25.15
CA LEU A 274 12.64 -2.79 -26.61
C LEU A 274 12.62 -4.18 -27.24
N TYR A 275 13.37 -5.14 -26.69
CA TYR A 275 13.32 -6.53 -27.13
C TYR A 275 11.90 -7.10 -27.03
N PHE A 276 11.24 -6.98 -25.87
CA PHE A 276 9.88 -7.50 -25.68
C PHE A 276 8.83 -6.70 -26.46
N ALA A 277 8.95 -5.37 -26.53
CA ALA A 277 8.04 -4.53 -27.31
C ALA A 277 8.03 -4.90 -28.80
N ARG A 278 9.20 -5.24 -29.35
CA ARG A 278 9.33 -5.69 -30.75
C ARG A 278 8.85 -7.12 -30.95
N ARG A 279 9.13 -8.01 -30.00
CA ARG A 279 8.81 -9.44 -30.11
C ARG A 279 7.34 -9.75 -29.83
N TYR A 280 6.71 -9.01 -28.92
CA TYR A 280 5.33 -9.21 -28.48
C TYR A 280 4.53 -7.90 -28.47
N PRO A 281 4.41 -7.18 -29.60
CA PRO A 281 3.83 -5.83 -29.65
C PRO A 281 2.37 -5.75 -29.20
N GLN A 282 1.61 -6.84 -29.30
CA GLN A 282 0.23 -6.91 -28.80
C GLN A 282 0.10 -7.13 -27.28
N PHE A 283 1.19 -7.57 -26.63
CA PHE A 283 1.22 -7.90 -25.20
C PHE A 283 2.18 -7.01 -24.41
N PHE A 284 3.08 -6.28 -25.07
CA PHE A 284 4.08 -5.46 -24.41
C PHE A 284 4.18 -4.09 -25.04
N THR A 285 4.01 -3.05 -24.23
CA THR A 285 4.18 -1.66 -24.64
C THR A 285 5.15 -0.95 -23.72
N ILE A 286 5.93 -0.02 -24.28
CA ILE A 286 6.86 0.82 -23.53
C ILE A 286 6.72 2.30 -23.93
N ALA A 287 6.78 3.17 -22.92
CA ALA A 287 7.09 4.58 -23.07
C ALA A 287 8.33 4.92 -22.23
N ALA A 288 9.36 5.50 -22.86
CA ALA A 288 10.60 5.88 -22.19
C ALA A 288 10.77 7.41 -22.17
N TYR A 289 11.22 7.95 -21.04
CA TYR A 289 11.41 9.38 -20.80
C TYR A 289 12.85 9.66 -20.41
N GLU A 290 13.57 10.44 -21.21
CA GLU A 290 14.88 10.91 -20.78
C GLU A 290 14.73 11.92 -19.64
N ILE A 291 15.55 11.76 -18.60
CA ILE A 291 15.67 12.73 -17.50
C ILE A 291 17.07 13.31 -17.46
N SER A 292 17.16 14.64 -17.61
CA SER A 292 18.39 15.41 -17.48
C SER A 292 18.35 16.22 -16.17
N GLY A 293 18.97 15.70 -15.11
CA GLY A 293 19.03 16.37 -13.80
C GLY A 293 17.81 16.17 -12.89
N ILE A 294 17.67 17.01 -11.85
CA ILE A 294 17.04 16.69 -10.54
C ILE A 294 15.51 16.44 -10.57
N SER A 295 14.79 16.80 -11.63
CA SER A 295 13.31 16.69 -11.66
C SER A 295 12.80 16.06 -12.95
N ALA A 296 12.00 14.99 -12.82
CA ALA A 296 11.18 14.44 -13.88
C ALA A 296 9.82 15.12 -13.94
N LYS A 297 9.27 15.38 -15.14
CA LYS A 297 7.91 15.90 -15.26
C LYS A 297 6.90 14.84 -14.80
N PRO A 298 5.88 15.23 -14.01
CA PRO A 298 4.87 14.30 -13.54
C PRO A 298 4.01 13.76 -14.71
N ILE A 299 3.67 12.48 -14.63
CA ILE A 299 2.73 11.80 -15.52
C ILE A 299 1.38 11.70 -14.81
N SER A 300 0.31 12.04 -15.52
CA SER A 300 -1.04 11.88 -15.01
C SER A 300 -1.47 10.42 -15.03
N PHE A 301 -2.13 9.94 -13.97
CA PHE A 301 -2.71 8.62 -13.88
C PHE A 301 -4.14 8.68 -13.39
N HIS A 302 -4.98 7.77 -13.86
CA HIS A 302 -6.38 7.67 -13.51
C HIS A 302 -6.65 6.27 -12.94
N ILE A 303 -7.39 6.21 -11.84
CA ILE A 303 -7.93 4.96 -11.28
C ILE A 303 -9.45 5.11 -11.25
N TYR A 304 -10.16 4.12 -11.74
CA TYR A 304 -11.62 4.12 -11.79
C TYR A 304 -12.18 2.99 -10.93
N ASP A 305 -12.94 3.36 -9.91
CA ASP A 305 -13.69 2.47 -9.01
C ASP A 305 -15.20 2.52 -9.34
N LYS A 306 -16.09 1.86 -8.60
CA LYS A 306 -17.53 1.82 -8.93
C LYS A 306 -18.18 3.20 -9.00
N SER A 307 -17.77 4.15 -8.15
CA SER A 307 -18.37 5.50 -8.07
C SER A 307 -17.36 6.64 -8.09
N LEU A 308 -16.06 6.31 -8.08
CA LEU A 308 -14.98 7.25 -7.86
C LEU A 308 -13.98 7.20 -9.01
N THR A 309 -13.61 8.38 -9.52
CA THR A 309 -12.54 8.57 -10.48
C THR A 309 -11.41 9.31 -9.78
N HIS A 310 -10.30 8.63 -9.57
CA HIS A 310 -9.09 9.24 -9.02
C HIS A 310 -8.21 9.69 -10.18
N ILE A 311 -7.79 10.95 -10.14
CA ILE A 311 -6.87 11.54 -11.11
C ILE A 311 -5.67 12.04 -10.33
N GLY A 312 -4.51 11.45 -10.55
CA GLY A 312 -3.28 11.85 -9.88
C GLY A 312 -2.16 12.19 -10.86
N LEU A 313 -1.10 12.73 -10.29
CA LEU A 313 0.17 13.00 -10.91
C LEU A 313 1.24 12.18 -10.17
N ARG A 314 2.04 11.43 -10.91
CA ARG A 314 3.21 10.70 -10.42
C ARG A 314 4.47 11.30 -11.02
N GLU A 315 5.47 11.56 -10.20
CA GLU A 315 6.80 12.02 -10.64
C GLU A 315 7.87 11.02 -10.21
N TYR A 316 9.06 11.14 -10.78
CA TYR A 316 10.21 10.33 -10.39
C TYR A 316 11.14 11.10 -9.48
N SER A 317 11.38 10.57 -8.28
CA SER A 317 12.34 11.12 -7.34
C SER A 317 13.72 10.54 -7.61
N LEU A 318 14.63 11.36 -8.13
CA LEU A 318 16.03 10.97 -8.31
C LEU A 318 16.75 10.67 -7.00
N HIS A 319 16.46 11.42 -5.94
CA HIS A 319 17.03 11.18 -4.62
C HIS A 319 16.68 9.81 -4.06
N LYS A 320 15.46 9.33 -4.33
CA LYS A 320 14.97 8.02 -3.86
C LYS A 320 15.07 6.94 -4.93
N ASN A 321 15.51 7.29 -6.14
CA ASN A 321 15.53 6.44 -7.33
C ASN A 321 14.20 5.68 -7.57
N GLN A 322 13.06 6.31 -7.26
CA GLN A 322 11.75 5.66 -7.31
C GLN A 322 10.64 6.66 -7.67
N SER A 323 9.52 6.11 -8.12
CA SER A 323 8.28 6.81 -8.40
C SER A 323 7.61 7.32 -7.13
N ILE A 324 7.14 8.57 -7.13
CA ILE A 324 6.40 9.19 -6.03
C ILE A 324 5.13 9.88 -6.55
N MET A 325 4.10 10.02 -5.71
CA MET A 325 2.92 10.80 -6.06
C MET A 325 3.16 12.28 -5.79
N SER A 326 3.01 13.13 -6.81
CA SER A 326 3.19 14.58 -6.69
C SER A 326 1.88 15.29 -6.32
N ALA A 327 0.76 14.91 -6.92
CA ALA A 327 -0.57 15.47 -6.62
C ALA A 327 -1.69 14.47 -6.93
N SER A 328 -2.88 14.66 -6.35
CA SER A 328 -4.06 13.88 -6.72
C SER A 328 -5.37 14.58 -6.39
N ILE A 329 -6.39 14.29 -7.18
CA ILE A 329 -7.77 14.76 -7.05
C ILE A 329 -8.68 13.53 -7.20
N LEU A 330 -9.70 13.45 -6.35
CA LEU A 330 -10.74 12.43 -6.46
C LEU A 330 -12.04 13.09 -6.90
N LEU A 331 -12.71 12.46 -7.87
CA LEU A 331 -13.97 12.92 -8.43
C LEU A 331 -15.04 11.84 -8.21
N LYS A 332 -16.18 12.22 -7.65
CA LYS A 332 -17.34 11.33 -7.59
C LYS A 332 -18.11 11.42 -8.92
N ASN A 333 -17.94 10.42 -9.78
CA ASN A 333 -18.58 10.36 -11.09
C ASN A 333 -18.85 8.92 -11.51
N GLU A 334 -19.95 8.37 -10.99
CA GLU A 334 -20.39 6.98 -11.23
C GLU A 334 -20.44 6.61 -12.72
N LYS A 335 -20.87 7.52 -13.59
CA LYS A 335 -20.97 7.25 -15.03
C LYS A 335 -19.62 7.04 -15.71
N ILE A 336 -18.59 7.79 -15.30
CA ILE A 336 -17.23 7.62 -15.81
C ILE A 336 -16.58 6.40 -15.14
N ALA A 337 -16.78 6.26 -13.84
CA ALA A 337 -16.13 5.25 -13.03
C ALA A 337 -16.62 3.83 -13.39
N ASP A 338 -17.93 3.64 -13.62
CA ASP A 338 -18.52 2.38 -14.10
C ASP A 338 -18.04 2.01 -15.52
N ARG A 339 -17.89 3.02 -16.40
CA ARG A 339 -17.43 2.81 -17.79
C ARG A 339 -16.00 2.27 -17.87
N PHE A 340 -15.13 2.70 -16.96
CA PHE A 340 -13.71 2.34 -16.95
C PHE A 340 -13.36 1.50 -15.71
N TYR A 341 -14.35 0.86 -15.10
CA TYR A 341 -14.21 0.15 -13.84
C TYR A 341 -13.05 -0.86 -13.90
N SER A 342 -12.21 -0.87 -12.87
CA SER A 342 -10.98 -1.69 -12.76
C SER A 342 -9.85 -1.33 -13.74
N GLU A 343 -9.99 -0.26 -14.52
CA GLU A 343 -8.91 0.24 -15.35
C GLU A 343 -7.97 1.16 -14.57
N PHE A 344 -6.67 1.02 -14.87
CA PHE A 344 -5.62 1.95 -14.52
C PHE A 344 -5.14 2.60 -15.82
N GLN A 345 -5.32 3.92 -15.96
CA GLN A 345 -4.94 4.64 -17.18
C GLN A 345 -3.88 5.68 -16.86
N GLU A 346 -2.67 5.52 -17.38
CA GLU A 346 -1.67 6.58 -17.36
C GLU A 346 -1.78 7.41 -18.64
N ASN A 347 -2.03 8.71 -18.46
CA ASN A 347 -2.12 9.68 -19.53
C ASN A 347 -0.73 10.27 -19.76
N PHE A 348 -0.14 9.91 -20.89
CA PHE A 348 1.10 10.48 -21.36
C PHE A 348 0.92 11.18 -22.70
N ARG A 349 1.71 12.24 -22.92
CA ARG A 349 1.90 12.75 -24.29
C ARG A 349 2.50 11.60 -25.11
N SER A 350 1.87 11.24 -26.22
CA SER A 350 2.26 10.12 -27.07
C SER A 350 3.78 10.05 -27.26
N ILE A 351 4.40 8.97 -26.78
CA ILE A 351 5.78 8.62 -27.10
C ILE A 351 5.72 7.46 -28.08
N SER A 352 6.26 7.69 -29.27
CA SER A 352 6.42 6.64 -30.27
C SER A 352 7.64 5.79 -29.96
N VAL A 353 7.57 4.49 -30.22
CA VAL A 353 8.69 3.53 -30.12
C VAL A 353 9.97 4.03 -30.82
N ASN A 354 9.83 4.79 -31.91
CA ASN A 354 10.96 5.39 -32.63
C ASN A 354 11.86 6.29 -31.75
N ASN A 355 11.29 6.99 -30.75
CA ASN A 355 12.09 7.80 -29.83
C ASN A 355 12.93 6.94 -28.86
N CYS A 356 12.47 5.72 -28.55
CA CYS A 356 13.19 4.82 -27.66
C CYS A 356 14.46 4.27 -28.33
N ASP A 357 14.46 4.08 -29.64
CA ASP A 357 15.63 3.60 -30.39
C ASP A 357 16.73 4.66 -30.45
N ASP A 358 16.37 5.91 -30.74
CA ASP A 358 17.32 7.03 -30.69
C ASP A 358 17.89 7.21 -29.27
N MET A 359 17.05 7.07 -28.24
CA MET A 359 17.50 7.10 -26.84
C MET A 359 18.48 5.97 -26.53
N LEU A 360 18.22 4.73 -27.00
CA LEU A 360 19.11 3.60 -26.79
C LEU A 360 20.48 3.82 -27.45
N GLU A 361 20.49 4.32 -28.68
CA GLU A 361 21.73 4.64 -29.40
C GLU A 361 22.51 5.77 -28.73
N ASN A 362 21.82 6.77 -28.17
CA ASN A 362 22.46 7.84 -27.40
C ASN A 362 23.08 7.31 -26.09
N LEU A 363 22.37 6.44 -25.36
CA LEU A 363 22.93 5.77 -24.17
C LEU A 363 24.18 4.96 -24.54
N LYS A 364 24.12 4.22 -25.65
CA LYS A 364 25.24 3.39 -26.15
C LYS A 364 26.50 4.20 -26.46
N LYS A 365 26.35 5.45 -26.92
CA LYS A 365 27.48 6.35 -27.18
C LYS A 365 28.06 6.96 -25.90
N SER A 366 27.24 7.12 -24.88
CA SER A 366 27.62 7.78 -23.62
C SER A 366 28.12 6.81 -22.53
N ILE A 367 27.93 5.51 -22.71
CA ILE A 367 28.40 4.46 -21.80
C ILE A 367 29.85 4.07 -22.08
N THR A 368 30.59 3.70 -21.03
CA THR A 368 31.95 3.18 -21.20
C THR A 368 31.95 1.81 -21.87
N GLU A 369 33.01 1.45 -22.61
CA GLU A 369 33.10 0.12 -23.25
C GLU A 369 32.96 -1.03 -22.25
N LYS A 370 33.53 -0.86 -21.06
CA LYS A 370 33.44 -1.86 -19.98
C LYS A 370 31.99 -2.03 -19.53
N ASP A 371 31.32 -0.94 -19.17
CA ASP A 371 29.94 -0.99 -18.68
C ASP A 371 28.96 -1.46 -19.77
N LEU A 372 29.23 -1.12 -21.03
CA LEU A 372 28.48 -1.62 -22.18
C LEU A 372 28.62 -3.13 -22.29
N SER A 373 29.84 -3.65 -22.23
CA SER A 373 30.11 -5.10 -22.28
C SER A 373 29.43 -5.85 -21.13
N GLU A 374 29.46 -5.29 -19.90
CA GLU A 374 28.75 -5.85 -18.75
C GLU A 374 27.23 -5.89 -18.96
N ALA A 375 26.64 -4.81 -19.46
CA ALA A 375 25.20 -4.73 -19.72
C ALA A 375 24.76 -5.67 -20.84
N GLU A 376 25.57 -5.79 -21.91
CA GLU A 376 25.35 -6.73 -23.01
C GLU A 376 25.41 -8.19 -22.53
N TYR A 377 26.42 -8.53 -21.74
CA TYR A 377 26.54 -9.86 -21.14
C TYR A 377 25.34 -10.21 -20.26
N ALA A 378 24.90 -9.28 -19.40
CA ALA A 378 23.74 -9.49 -18.55
C ALA A 378 22.44 -9.67 -19.34
N PHE A 379 22.27 -8.89 -20.43
CA PHE A 379 21.12 -8.99 -21.32
C PHE A 379 21.08 -10.37 -22.00
N ASP A 380 22.21 -10.81 -22.55
CA ASP A 380 22.31 -12.12 -23.20
C ASP A 380 22.13 -13.26 -22.21
N LYS A 381 22.69 -13.14 -21.00
CA LYS A 381 22.50 -14.13 -19.92
C LYS A 381 21.02 -14.29 -19.61
N LEU A 382 20.32 -13.19 -19.33
CA LEU A 382 18.90 -13.23 -18.95
C LEU A 382 18.00 -13.76 -20.08
N LEU A 383 18.31 -13.44 -21.34
CA LEU A 383 17.53 -13.94 -22.48
C LEU A 383 17.74 -15.44 -22.72
N ASN A 384 18.96 -15.93 -22.56
CA ASN A 384 19.33 -17.32 -22.87
C ASN A 384 19.19 -18.28 -21.69
N GLU A 385 18.93 -17.77 -20.49
CA GLU A 385 18.65 -18.59 -19.31
C GLU A 385 17.33 -19.36 -19.53
N LYS A 386 17.44 -20.68 -19.71
CA LYS A 386 16.28 -21.57 -19.72
C LYS A 386 15.84 -21.78 -18.27
N GLU A 387 14.56 -21.58 -17.97
CA GLU A 387 14.01 -21.96 -16.67
C GLU A 387 14.21 -23.47 -16.45
N PHE A 388 14.72 -23.84 -15.28
CA PHE A 388 14.74 -25.21 -14.79
C PHE A 388 13.42 -25.54 -14.10
#